data_AF-D6V3K7-F1
#
_entry.id   AF-D6V3K7-F1
#
_cell.length_a   1.000
_cell.length_b   1.000
_cell.length_c   1.000
_cell.angle_alpha   90.00
_cell.angle_beta   90.00
_cell.angle_gamma   90.00
#
_symmetry.space_group_name_H-M   'P 1'
#
loop_
_entity.id
_entity.type
_entity.pdbx_description
1 polymer ?
#
loop_
_entity_poly.entity_id
_entity_poly.type
_entity_poly.pdbx_seq_one_letter_code
_entity_poly.pdbx_strand_id
1 'polypeptide(L)'
;MPDTPSPISLQDLRREIDTIDEQVHTLLMRRGDIIDRLIRVKQTQEVGSAFRPAREADMMRRLVTRHHGILPLDTVESIWRVIISTFTYVQAPFSVHADLSSGESAMRDSARFHFGFTVPFLAHFNAGAAVEAVAKSRGDLALVSATSSQTPWWSVLEQPGAPKIIARLPFVERADHPAAMPVFVISRVADDALVTEIETWSLHVSGWSPAAARALSPLSDVLAVADASSGTAALLVSVAHTDGIEKIISALTEAGAAVRASALVGGHATRYRVPSPGTPAP
;
A
#
# COMPACT_ATOMS: atom_id res chain seq x y z
N MET A 1 -39.88 42.43 -21.27
CA MET A 1 -39.05 41.34 -21.85
C MET A 1 -38.33 40.67 -20.71
N PRO A 2 -38.25 39.33 -20.64
CA PRO A 2 -37.50 38.69 -19.57
C PRO A 2 -36.00 38.93 -19.83
N ASP A 3 -35.29 39.40 -18.81
CA ASP A 3 -33.84 39.58 -18.82
C ASP A 3 -33.16 38.23 -19.02
N THR A 4 -32.65 37.99 -20.23
CA THR A 4 -31.73 36.88 -20.48
C THR A 4 -30.44 37.21 -19.72
N PRO A 5 -29.96 36.37 -18.78
CA PRO A 5 -28.73 36.65 -18.07
C PRO A 5 -27.59 36.80 -19.08
N SER A 6 -26.82 37.90 -18.94
CA SER A 6 -25.67 38.16 -19.79
C SER A 6 -24.68 36.99 -19.68
N PRO A 7 -24.07 36.52 -20.78
CA PRO A 7 -23.15 35.39 -20.74
C PRO A 7 -21.99 35.72 -19.80
N ILE A 8 -21.73 34.82 -18.83
CA ILE A 8 -20.60 34.95 -17.90
C ILE A 8 -19.33 35.14 -18.73
N SER A 9 -18.59 36.21 -18.48
CA SER A 9 -17.39 36.50 -19.28
C SER A 9 -16.26 35.53 -18.91
N LEU A 10 -15.35 35.27 -19.86
CA LEU A 10 -14.14 34.50 -19.58
C LEU A 10 -13.32 35.09 -18.42
N GLN A 11 -13.40 36.40 -18.22
CA GLN A 11 -12.70 37.08 -17.14
C GLN A 11 -13.35 36.78 -15.78
N ASP A 12 -14.68 36.69 -15.72
CA ASP A 12 -15.38 36.35 -14.48
C ASP A 12 -15.06 34.90 -14.06
N LEU A 13 -15.08 33.95 -15.02
CA LEU A 13 -14.69 32.56 -14.75
C LEU A 13 -13.25 32.43 -14.24
N ARG A 14 -12.31 33.23 -14.76
CA ARG A 14 -10.92 33.23 -14.27
C ARG A 14 -10.81 33.75 -12.84
N ARG A 15 -11.55 34.83 -12.49
CA ARG A 15 -11.57 35.35 -11.11
C ARG A 15 -12.16 34.32 -10.13
N GLU A 16 -13.15 33.55 -10.56
CA GLU A 16 -13.70 32.44 -9.76
C GLU A 16 -12.65 31.35 -9.52
N ILE A 17 -11.86 30.97 -10.53
CA ILE A 17 -10.75 30.02 -10.39
C ILE A 17 -9.69 30.56 -9.42
N ASP A 18 -9.23 31.80 -9.60
CA ASP A 18 -8.22 32.43 -8.74
C ASP A 18 -8.68 32.45 -7.27
N THR A 19 -9.96 32.74 -7.04
CA THR A 19 -10.57 32.72 -5.70
C THR A 19 -10.55 31.32 -5.09
N ILE A 20 -10.82 30.28 -5.87
CA ILE A 20 -10.75 28.88 -5.42
C ILE A 20 -9.30 28.49 -5.10
N ASP A 21 -8.35 28.87 -5.94
CA ASP A 21 -6.93 28.55 -5.75
C ASP A 21 -6.38 29.19 -4.46
N GLU A 22 -6.75 30.44 -4.17
CA GLU A 22 -6.42 31.11 -2.90
C GLU A 22 -7.01 30.36 -1.69
N GLN A 23 -8.25 29.89 -1.79
CA GLN A 23 -8.89 29.11 -0.72
C GLN A 23 -8.20 27.76 -0.52
N VAL A 24 -7.84 27.05 -1.60
CA VAL A 24 -7.09 25.79 -1.53
C VAL A 24 -5.75 26.02 -0.83
N HIS A 25 -5.01 27.05 -1.22
CA HIS A 25 -3.74 27.39 -0.59
C HIS A 25 -3.91 27.69 0.91
N THR A 26 -4.90 28.51 1.27
CA THR A 26 -5.21 28.85 2.67
C THR A 26 -5.55 27.61 3.49
N LEU A 27 -6.34 26.68 2.93
CA LEU A 27 -6.69 25.42 3.60
C LEU A 27 -5.48 24.51 3.78
N LEU A 28 -4.55 24.48 2.83
CA LEU A 28 -3.30 23.73 2.95
C LEU A 28 -2.40 24.29 4.06
N MET A 29 -2.26 25.62 4.16
CA MET A 29 -1.51 26.25 5.25
C MET A 29 -2.13 25.95 6.62
N ARG A 30 -3.46 26.09 6.73
CA ARG A 30 -4.18 25.75 7.97
C ARG A 30 -4.03 24.27 8.34
N ARG A 31 -3.99 23.37 7.35
CA ARG A 31 -3.69 21.95 7.59
C ARG A 31 -2.28 21.79 8.16
N GLY A 32 -1.30 22.56 7.67
CA GLY A 32 0.05 22.59 8.21
C GLY A 32 0.12 23.02 9.67
N ASP A 33 -0.59 24.07 10.05
CA ASP A 33 -0.67 24.52 11.45
C ASP A 33 -1.21 23.43 12.39
N ILE A 34 -2.19 22.64 11.92
CA ILE A 34 -2.73 21.51 12.67
C ILE A 34 -1.67 20.41 12.84
N ILE A 35 -0.90 20.12 11.79
CA ILE A 35 0.18 19.12 11.85
C ILE A 35 1.29 19.57 12.79
N ASP A 36 1.69 20.83 12.75
CA ASP A 36 2.67 21.41 13.67
C ASP A 36 2.23 21.29 15.14
N ARG A 37 0.95 21.56 15.42
CA ARG A 37 0.35 21.29 16.75
C ARG A 37 0.35 19.80 17.11
N LEU A 38 0.06 18.92 16.15
CA LEU A 38 0.07 17.47 16.35
C LEU A 38 1.48 16.95 16.70
N ILE A 39 2.52 17.47 16.05
CA ILE A 39 3.92 17.13 16.34
C ILE A 39 4.26 17.48 17.78
N ARG A 40 3.92 18.70 18.24
CA ARG A 40 4.13 19.13 19.62
C ARG A 40 3.46 18.22 20.65
N VAL A 41 2.26 17.72 20.36
CA VAL A 41 1.54 16.79 21.24
C VAL A 41 2.15 15.39 21.22
N LYS A 42 2.65 14.91 20.07
CA LYS A 42 3.19 13.55 19.93
C LYS A 42 4.63 13.39 20.43
N GLN A 43 5.42 14.46 20.48
CA GLN A 43 6.79 14.42 21.03
C GLN A 43 6.85 13.94 22.50
N THR A 44 5.72 13.91 23.21
CA THR A 44 5.61 13.40 24.58
C THR A 44 5.27 11.91 24.67
N GLN A 45 5.18 11.19 23.55
CA GLN A 45 4.90 9.74 23.48
C GLN A 45 5.96 9.05 22.61
N GLU A 46 6.42 7.85 22.97
CA GLU A 46 7.34 7.07 22.11
C GLU A 46 6.65 6.75 20.76
N VAL A 47 7.21 7.26 19.66
CA VAL A 47 6.56 7.24 18.34
C VAL A 47 7.07 6.06 17.53
N GLY A 48 6.25 5.01 17.36
CA GLY A 48 6.39 4.07 16.23
C GLY A 48 6.13 4.76 14.89
N SER A 49 6.48 4.14 13.74
CA SER A 49 6.42 4.73 12.38
C SER A 49 5.28 5.74 12.17
N ALA A 50 5.57 6.96 11.68
CA ALA A 50 4.52 7.98 11.45
C ALA A 50 3.52 7.57 10.35
N PHE A 51 3.90 6.60 9.53
CA PHE A 51 3.04 6.03 8.48
C PHE A 51 1.93 5.18 9.09
N ARG A 52 0.68 5.50 8.75
CA ARG A 52 -0.54 4.86 9.29
C ARG A 52 -1.40 4.34 8.14
N PRO A 53 -1.02 3.22 7.52
CA PRO A 53 -1.57 2.77 6.25
C PRO A 53 -3.09 2.51 6.27
N ALA A 54 -3.64 1.92 7.34
CA ALA A 54 -5.09 1.71 7.45
C ALA A 54 -5.87 3.03 7.37
N ARG A 55 -5.42 4.05 8.10
CA ARG A 55 -6.03 5.39 8.06
C ARG A 55 -5.95 5.99 6.67
N GLU A 56 -4.82 5.82 5.98
CA GLU A 56 -4.63 6.33 4.62
C GLU A 56 -5.51 5.61 3.59
N ALA A 57 -5.60 4.28 3.66
CA ALA A 57 -6.48 3.49 2.81
C ALA A 57 -7.95 3.90 3.00
N ASP A 58 -8.40 4.08 4.24
CA ASP A 58 -9.73 4.57 4.58
C ASP A 58 -9.98 6.02 4.09
N MET A 59 -8.98 6.90 4.18
CA MET A 59 -9.06 8.25 3.57
C MET A 59 -9.22 8.17 2.05
N MET A 60 -8.48 7.29 1.37
CA MET A 60 -8.60 7.10 -0.09
C MET A 60 -9.96 6.50 -0.45
N ARG A 61 -10.46 5.52 0.31
CA ARG A 61 -11.80 4.95 0.11
C ARG A 61 -12.87 6.03 0.16
N ARG A 62 -12.89 6.87 1.21
CA ARG A 62 -13.82 8.00 1.31
C ARG A 62 -13.65 9.01 0.17
N LEU A 63 -12.42 9.28 -0.24
CA LEU A 63 -12.10 10.20 -1.34
C LEU A 63 -12.75 9.73 -2.64
N VAL A 64 -12.61 8.45 -2.97
CA VAL A 64 -13.20 7.85 -4.17
C VAL A 64 -14.73 7.84 -4.08
N THR A 65 -15.30 7.43 -2.94
CA THR A 65 -16.77 7.34 -2.79
C THR A 65 -17.47 8.69 -2.98
N ARG A 66 -16.84 9.80 -2.59
CA ARG A 66 -17.41 11.15 -2.75
C ARG A 66 -17.00 11.84 -4.05
N HIS A 67 -16.18 11.21 -4.90
CA HIS A 67 -15.64 11.83 -6.10
C HIS A 67 -16.71 11.91 -7.20
N HIS A 68 -16.86 13.10 -7.79
CA HIS A 68 -17.78 13.36 -8.89
C HIS A 68 -17.28 14.56 -9.71
N GLY A 69 -17.80 14.72 -10.93
CA GLY A 69 -17.47 15.84 -11.83
C GLY A 69 -16.49 15.46 -12.93
N ILE A 70 -15.96 16.48 -13.62
CA ILE A 70 -15.12 16.31 -14.83
C ILE A 70 -13.64 16.05 -14.53
N LEU A 71 -13.20 16.29 -13.30
CA LEU A 71 -11.80 16.13 -12.90
C LEU A 71 -11.48 14.63 -12.76
N PRO A 72 -10.44 14.10 -13.43
CA PRO A 72 -10.09 12.69 -13.31
C PRO A 72 -9.73 12.26 -11.88
N LEU A 73 -10.12 11.04 -11.50
CA LEU A 73 -9.94 10.51 -10.15
C LEU A 73 -8.45 10.36 -9.77
N ASP A 74 -7.59 9.95 -10.70
CA ASP A 74 -6.13 9.87 -10.51
C ASP A 74 -5.52 11.22 -10.13
N THR A 75 -6.03 12.31 -10.70
CA THR A 75 -5.57 13.66 -10.38
C THR A 75 -5.88 13.99 -8.91
N VAL A 76 -7.12 13.73 -8.47
CA VAL A 76 -7.51 13.99 -7.07
C VAL A 76 -6.77 13.06 -6.11
N GLU A 77 -6.67 11.78 -6.45
CA GLU A 77 -5.96 10.78 -5.65
C GLU A 77 -4.49 11.16 -5.47
N SER A 78 -3.77 11.46 -6.56
CA SER A 78 -2.35 11.83 -6.52
C SER A 78 -2.11 13.11 -5.72
N ILE A 79 -2.94 14.14 -5.87
CA ILE A 79 -2.86 15.37 -5.05
C ILE A 79 -2.99 15.03 -3.56
N TRP A 80 -3.98 14.23 -3.19
CA TRP A 80 -4.18 13.83 -1.79
C TRP A 80 -3.03 12.97 -1.27
N ARG A 81 -2.50 12.05 -2.09
CA ARG A 81 -1.32 11.25 -1.75
C ARG A 81 -0.11 12.11 -1.47
N VAL A 82 0.19 13.08 -2.33
CA VAL A 82 1.30 14.01 -2.13
C VAL A 82 1.11 14.80 -0.83
N ILE A 83 -0.09 15.39 -0.61
CA ILE A 83 -0.38 16.13 0.63
C ILE A 83 -0.16 15.23 1.85
N ILE A 84 -0.75 14.03 1.88
CA ILE A 84 -0.64 13.11 3.02
C ILE A 84 0.83 12.75 3.26
N SER A 85 1.53 12.28 2.23
CA SER A 85 2.91 11.82 2.33
C SER A 85 3.88 12.92 2.76
N THR A 86 3.75 14.14 2.20
CA THR A 86 4.55 15.29 2.60
C THR A 86 4.33 15.63 4.08
N PHE A 87 3.10 15.66 4.56
CA PHE A 87 2.83 15.96 5.97
C PHE A 87 3.19 14.81 6.91
N THR A 88 3.17 13.55 6.46
CA THR A 88 3.74 12.42 7.21
C THR A 88 5.25 12.58 7.35
N TYR A 89 5.95 12.96 6.28
CA TYR A 89 7.39 13.21 6.29
C TYR A 89 7.77 14.39 7.20
N VAL A 90 7.01 15.48 7.18
CA VAL A 90 7.24 16.64 8.08
C VAL A 90 7.09 16.26 9.56
N GLN A 91 6.19 15.30 9.88
CA GLN A 91 6.04 14.83 11.26
C GLN A 91 7.22 13.98 11.73
N ALA A 92 7.71 13.09 10.88
CA ALA A 92 8.86 12.24 11.16
C ALA A 92 9.54 11.91 9.83
N PRO A 93 10.72 12.47 9.53
CA PRO A 93 11.43 12.17 8.29
C PRO A 93 11.76 10.68 8.16
N PHE A 94 11.53 10.15 6.97
CA PHE A 94 11.81 8.76 6.60
C PHE A 94 12.20 8.68 5.12
N SER A 95 12.87 7.59 4.74
CA SER A 95 13.23 7.26 3.36
C SER A 95 12.45 6.05 2.86
N VAL A 96 12.30 5.97 1.55
CA VAL A 96 11.68 4.84 0.85
C VAL A 96 12.77 4.07 0.10
N HIS A 97 12.97 2.81 0.49
CA HIS A 97 13.93 1.88 -0.10
C HIS A 97 13.20 0.97 -1.09
N ALA A 98 13.46 1.11 -2.39
CA ALA A 98 12.68 0.41 -3.41
C ALA A 98 13.50 -0.62 -4.17
N ASP A 99 12.95 -1.83 -4.31
CA ASP A 99 13.46 -2.87 -5.19
C ASP A 99 13.13 -2.55 -6.66
N LEU A 100 14.15 -2.33 -7.48
CA LEU A 100 13.99 -2.04 -8.91
C LEU A 100 14.06 -3.27 -9.80
N SER A 101 14.39 -4.46 -9.26
CA SER A 101 14.63 -5.67 -10.05
C SER A 101 13.37 -6.21 -10.74
N SER A 102 12.20 -5.96 -10.18
CA SER A 102 10.91 -6.39 -10.73
C SER A 102 10.32 -5.45 -11.80
N GLY A 103 10.98 -4.31 -12.06
CA GLY A 103 10.52 -3.30 -13.02
C GLY A 103 10.71 -1.89 -12.50
N GLU A 104 11.84 -1.27 -12.85
CA GLU A 104 12.23 0.05 -12.34
C GLU A 104 11.19 1.14 -12.62
N SER A 105 10.71 1.27 -13.85
CA SER A 105 9.75 2.32 -14.22
C SER A 105 8.47 2.21 -13.39
N ALA A 106 7.87 1.01 -13.35
CA ALA A 106 6.63 0.77 -12.63
C ALA A 106 6.78 0.97 -11.12
N MET A 107 7.90 0.55 -10.53
CA MET A 107 8.19 0.79 -9.11
C MET A 107 8.35 2.28 -8.81
N ARG A 108 9.03 3.04 -9.69
CA ARG A 108 9.17 4.50 -9.55
C ARG A 108 7.84 5.21 -9.69
N ASP A 109 6.97 4.77 -10.59
CA ASP A 109 5.63 5.34 -10.76
C ASP A 109 4.77 5.08 -9.51
N SER A 110 4.79 3.86 -8.96
CA SER A 110 4.16 3.54 -7.68
C SER A 110 4.69 4.38 -6.52
N ALA A 111 6.01 4.53 -6.41
CA ALA A 111 6.61 5.33 -5.37
C ALA A 111 6.24 6.82 -5.50
N ARG A 112 6.33 7.40 -6.70
CA ARG A 112 6.02 8.81 -6.94
C ARG A 112 4.54 9.11 -6.76
N PHE A 113 3.66 8.26 -7.28
CA PHE A 113 2.21 8.42 -7.13
C PHE A 113 1.82 8.42 -5.64
N HIS A 114 2.46 7.56 -4.83
CA HIS A 114 2.10 7.41 -3.43
C HIS A 114 2.80 8.41 -2.49
N PHE A 115 4.10 8.65 -2.68
CA PHE A 115 4.97 9.40 -1.77
C PHE A 115 5.38 10.79 -2.30
N GLY A 116 5.12 11.09 -3.57
CA GLY A 116 5.56 12.32 -4.21
C GLY A 116 7.09 12.42 -4.33
N PHE A 117 7.61 13.65 -4.29
CA PHE A 117 9.05 13.94 -4.40
C PHE A 117 9.68 14.44 -3.09
N THR A 118 8.88 14.68 -2.04
CA THR A 118 9.40 15.13 -0.75
C THR A 118 10.14 14.00 -0.02
N VAL A 119 9.62 12.78 -0.08
CA VAL A 119 10.20 11.62 0.60
C VAL A 119 11.41 11.12 -0.19
N PRO A 120 12.61 11.00 0.41
CA PRO A 120 13.78 10.45 -0.27
C PRO A 120 13.53 9.04 -0.82
N PHE A 121 13.88 8.84 -2.09
CA PHE A 121 13.79 7.56 -2.77
C PHE A 121 15.19 6.95 -2.93
N LEU A 122 15.41 5.79 -2.34
CA LEU A 122 16.67 5.06 -2.36
C LEU A 122 16.49 3.76 -3.14
N ALA A 123 17.22 3.63 -4.24
CA ALA A 123 17.14 2.48 -5.13
C ALA A 123 17.96 1.29 -4.61
N HIS A 124 17.38 0.09 -4.70
CA HIS A 124 18.02 -1.19 -4.42
C HIS A 124 17.86 -2.13 -5.61
N PHE A 125 18.83 -3.04 -5.78
CA PHE A 125 18.87 -3.97 -6.92
C PHE A 125 18.17 -5.31 -6.63
N ASN A 126 17.62 -5.50 -5.43
CA ASN A 126 16.77 -6.64 -5.07
C ASN A 126 15.92 -6.33 -3.83
N ALA A 127 14.86 -7.12 -3.63
CA ALA A 127 13.94 -7.06 -2.49
C ALA A 127 14.63 -7.21 -1.13
N GLY A 128 15.54 -8.18 -1.00
CA GLY A 128 16.24 -8.46 0.26
C GLY A 128 17.04 -7.25 0.77
N ALA A 129 17.75 -6.56 -0.12
CA ALA A 129 18.52 -5.36 0.22
C ALA A 129 17.62 -4.19 0.69
N ALA A 130 16.48 -3.99 0.04
CA ALA A 130 15.51 -2.97 0.45
C ALA A 130 14.94 -3.28 1.86
N VAL A 131 14.60 -4.54 2.13
CA VAL A 131 14.08 -4.99 3.43
C VAL A 131 15.15 -4.91 4.53
N GLU A 132 16.39 -5.31 4.24
CA GLU A 132 17.50 -5.22 5.18
C GLU A 132 17.78 -3.78 5.60
N ALA A 133 17.68 -2.82 4.67
CA ALA A 133 17.86 -1.41 4.98
C ALA A 133 16.83 -0.91 6.01
N VAL A 134 15.56 -1.30 5.83
CA VAL A 134 14.48 -0.98 6.79
C VAL A 134 14.64 -1.69 8.12
N ALA A 135 15.16 -2.91 8.14
CA ALA A 135 15.47 -3.60 9.38
C ALA A 135 16.48 -2.83 10.25
N LYS A 136 17.35 -2.00 9.65
CA LYS A 136 18.32 -1.15 10.38
C LYS A 136 17.76 0.23 10.76
N SER A 137 16.53 0.53 10.36
CA SER A 137 15.87 1.82 10.59
C SER A 137 14.67 1.68 11.55
N ARG A 138 14.27 2.81 12.14
CA ARG A 138 13.08 2.92 13.01
C ARG A 138 11.86 3.50 12.29
N GLY A 139 12.03 4.06 11.09
CA GLY A 139 10.96 4.78 10.39
C GLY A 139 10.92 4.60 8.88
N ASP A 140 11.99 4.06 8.28
CA ASP A 140 12.03 3.88 6.82
C ASP A 140 11.04 2.83 6.34
N LEU A 141 10.72 2.91 5.05
CA LEU A 141 9.80 2.02 4.37
C LEU A 141 10.52 1.29 3.24
N ALA A 142 10.20 0.02 3.02
CA ALA A 142 10.67 -0.74 1.86
C ALA A 142 9.50 -0.97 0.90
N LEU A 143 9.77 -0.83 -0.40
CA LEU A 143 8.85 -1.15 -1.48
C LEU A 143 9.35 -2.36 -2.24
N VAL A 144 8.53 -3.41 -2.25
CA VAL A 144 8.83 -4.68 -2.92
C VAL A 144 7.63 -5.10 -3.75
N SER A 145 7.86 -5.72 -4.91
CA SER A 145 6.79 -6.30 -5.73
C SER A 145 5.93 -7.28 -4.93
N ALA A 146 4.61 -7.18 -5.07
CA ALA A 146 3.66 -8.06 -4.40
C ALA A 146 3.22 -9.27 -5.25
N THR A 147 3.74 -9.46 -6.46
CA THR A 147 3.26 -10.50 -7.40
C THR A 147 4.35 -11.42 -7.95
N SER A 148 5.63 -11.11 -7.73
CA SER A 148 6.71 -11.99 -8.18
C SER A 148 7.91 -11.89 -7.26
N SER A 149 8.52 -13.04 -7.02
CA SER A 149 9.88 -13.08 -6.52
C SER A 149 10.57 -14.36 -6.92
N GLN A 150 11.89 -14.27 -7.13
CA GLN A 150 12.75 -15.42 -7.35
C GLN A 150 13.34 -15.94 -6.04
N THR A 151 13.33 -15.13 -4.98
CA THR A 151 13.91 -15.45 -3.67
C THR A 151 12.89 -15.21 -2.56
N PRO A 152 12.96 -15.95 -1.44
CA PRO A 152 12.04 -15.78 -0.33
C PRO A 152 12.45 -14.59 0.55
N TRP A 153 12.47 -13.37 -0.01
CA TRP A 153 12.88 -12.17 0.73
C TRP A 153 12.05 -11.93 1.99
N TRP A 154 10.82 -12.44 2.05
CA TRP A 154 9.94 -12.32 3.20
C TRP A 154 10.34 -13.20 4.39
N SER A 155 11.25 -14.17 4.22
CA SER A 155 11.69 -15.03 5.33
C SER A 155 12.35 -14.25 6.46
N VAL A 156 12.98 -13.11 6.17
CA VAL A 156 13.55 -12.24 7.22
C VAL A 156 12.48 -11.52 8.05
N LEU A 157 11.23 -11.49 7.58
CA LEU A 157 10.09 -10.90 8.30
C LEU A 157 9.48 -11.87 9.33
N GLU A 158 9.87 -13.15 9.33
CA GLU A 158 9.27 -14.18 10.17
C GLU A 158 9.64 -14.00 11.66
N GLN A 159 10.80 -13.39 11.93
CA GLN A 159 11.32 -13.25 13.29
C GLN A 159 10.51 -12.25 14.13
N PRO A 160 10.36 -12.47 15.45
CA PRO A 160 9.81 -11.47 16.35
C PRO A 160 10.58 -10.15 16.28
N GLY A 161 9.87 -9.02 16.20
CA GLY A 161 10.47 -7.69 16.11
C GLY A 161 11.13 -7.35 14.76
N ALA A 162 11.05 -8.25 13.76
CA ALA A 162 11.41 -7.94 12.39
C ALA A 162 10.41 -6.94 11.77
N PRO A 163 10.81 -6.23 10.69
CA PRO A 163 9.85 -5.48 9.89
C PRO A 163 8.70 -6.37 9.42
N LYS A 164 7.54 -5.76 9.18
CA LYS A 164 6.33 -6.44 8.71
C LYS A 164 5.80 -5.75 7.47
N ILE A 165 5.06 -6.50 6.65
CA ILE A 165 4.20 -5.93 5.62
C ILE A 165 3.10 -5.15 6.34
N ILE A 166 2.92 -3.88 5.98
CA ILE A 166 1.95 -2.98 6.64
C ILE A 166 0.95 -2.37 5.66
N ALA A 167 1.21 -2.46 4.36
CA ALA A 167 0.31 -2.02 3.31
C ALA A 167 0.60 -2.73 2.00
N ARG A 168 -0.42 -2.75 1.14
CA ARG A 168 -0.34 -3.10 -0.27
C ARG A 168 -0.85 -1.93 -1.09
N LEU A 169 -0.07 -1.51 -2.08
CA LEU A 169 -0.38 -0.44 -3.02
C LEU A 169 -0.82 -1.01 -4.38
N PRO A 170 -1.60 -0.24 -5.16
CA PRO A 170 -2.31 0.98 -4.74
C PRO A 170 -3.45 0.67 -3.75
N PHE A 171 -3.87 1.66 -2.96
CA PHE A 171 -5.03 1.49 -2.04
C PHE A 171 -6.36 1.41 -2.80
N VAL A 172 -6.41 2.05 -3.97
CA VAL A 172 -7.56 2.05 -4.88
C VAL A 172 -7.18 1.21 -6.09
N GLU A 173 -7.81 0.04 -6.24
CA GLU A 173 -7.56 -0.88 -7.35
C GLU A 173 -8.55 -0.60 -8.48
N ARG A 174 -8.02 -0.29 -9.67
CA ARG A 174 -8.79 -0.07 -10.91
C ARG A 174 -7.91 -0.35 -12.13
N ALA A 175 -8.55 -0.71 -13.24
CA ALA A 175 -7.85 -1.16 -14.45
C ALA A 175 -6.99 -0.06 -15.10
N ASP A 176 -7.38 1.20 -14.97
CA ASP A 176 -6.75 2.37 -15.55
C ASP A 176 -5.84 3.13 -14.56
N HIS A 177 -5.46 2.51 -13.44
CA HIS A 177 -4.64 3.18 -12.43
C HIS A 177 -3.24 3.48 -13.00
N PRO A 178 -2.75 4.74 -12.98
CA PRO A 178 -1.49 5.11 -13.64
C PRO A 178 -0.26 4.47 -12.98
N ALA A 179 -0.36 4.08 -11.71
CA ALA A 179 0.65 3.34 -10.96
C ALA A 179 0.08 2.01 -10.43
N ALA A 180 -0.33 1.12 -11.34
CA ALA A 180 -1.07 -0.10 -11.01
C ALA A 180 -0.21 -1.24 -10.44
N MET A 181 1.12 -1.12 -10.45
CA MET A 181 2.01 -2.20 -9.98
C MET A 181 1.70 -2.52 -8.51
N PRO A 182 1.36 -3.79 -8.20
CA PRO A 182 1.17 -4.22 -6.83
C PRO A 182 2.48 -4.16 -6.05
N VAL A 183 2.51 -3.37 -4.98
CA VAL A 183 3.71 -3.15 -4.16
C VAL A 183 3.38 -3.35 -2.69
N PHE A 184 4.19 -4.13 -1.98
CA PHE A 184 4.17 -4.17 -0.52
C PHE A 184 4.98 -3.03 0.05
N VAL A 185 4.41 -2.40 1.08
CA VAL A 185 5.12 -1.47 1.96
C VAL A 185 5.48 -2.23 3.23
N ILE A 186 6.77 -2.23 3.55
CA ILE A 186 7.32 -2.95 4.70
C ILE A 186 7.94 -1.92 5.65
N SER A 187 7.68 -2.05 6.94
CA SER A 187 8.28 -1.20 7.96
C SER A 187 8.37 -1.90 9.30
N ARG A 188 9.18 -1.35 10.20
CA ARG A 188 9.17 -1.73 11.60
C ARG A 188 7.97 -1.05 12.27
N VAL A 189 7.02 -1.84 12.74
CA VAL A 189 5.85 -1.38 13.51
C VAL A 189 5.74 -2.18 14.79
N ALA A 190 5.12 -1.59 15.80
CA ALA A 190 4.71 -2.34 16.97
C ALA A 190 3.63 -3.37 16.57
N ASP A 191 3.62 -4.53 17.21
CA ASP A 191 2.75 -5.65 16.82
C ASP A 191 1.25 -5.29 16.90
N ASP A 192 0.87 -4.39 17.81
CA ASP A 192 -0.50 -3.88 17.98
C ASP A 192 -0.92 -2.85 16.92
N ALA A 193 0.03 -2.36 16.10
CA ALA A 193 -0.22 -1.42 15.01
C ALA A 193 -0.37 -2.10 13.64
N LEU A 194 -0.34 -3.44 13.59
CA LEU A 194 -0.50 -4.21 12.37
C LEU A 194 -1.92 -4.09 11.82
N VAL A 195 -2.03 -3.90 10.50
CA VAL A 195 -3.31 -3.93 9.80
C VAL A 195 -3.58 -5.37 9.39
N THR A 196 -4.63 -5.99 9.93
CA THR A 196 -4.91 -7.42 9.76
C THR A 196 -6.24 -7.69 9.05
N GLU A 197 -6.80 -6.73 8.31
CA GLU A 197 -7.97 -7.00 7.45
C GLU A 197 -7.67 -8.10 6.43
N ILE A 198 -6.48 -8.05 5.83
CA ILE A 198 -5.88 -9.12 5.06
C ILE A 198 -4.55 -9.45 5.73
N GLU A 199 -4.43 -10.65 6.29
CA GLU A 199 -3.17 -11.14 6.84
C GLU A 199 -2.29 -11.69 5.73
N THR A 200 -0.98 -11.49 5.85
CA THR A 200 0.01 -12.04 4.93
C THR A 200 0.92 -13.01 5.68
N TRP A 201 0.97 -14.25 5.19
CA TRP A 201 1.65 -15.37 5.82
C TRP A 201 2.81 -15.87 4.95
N SER A 202 3.94 -16.16 5.60
CA SER A 202 5.02 -16.96 5.03
C SER A 202 4.75 -18.43 5.33
N LEU A 203 4.79 -19.28 4.30
CA LEU A 203 4.66 -20.73 4.43
C LEU A 203 5.87 -21.43 3.81
N HIS A 204 6.46 -22.36 4.55
CA HIS A 204 7.47 -23.28 4.01
C HIS A 204 6.81 -24.62 3.74
N VAL A 205 6.79 -25.06 2.49
CA VAL A 205 6.04 -26.23 2.04
C VAL A 205 6.99 -27.25 1.43
N SER A 206 6.76 -28.54 1.71
CA SER A 206 7.37 -29.67 0.98
C SER A 206 6.31 -30.45 0.22
N GLY A 207 6.67 -31.13 -0.86
CA GLY A 207 5.69 -31.75 -1.76
C GLY A 207 4.93 -30.71 -2.62
N TRP A 208 5.52 -29.53 -2.84
CA TRP A 208 4.92 -28.51 -3.70
C TRP A 208 4.74 -29.05 -5.12
N SER A 209 3.51 -28.93 -5.63
CA SER A 209 3.10 -29.51 -6.91
C SER A 209 2.02 -28.66 -7.59
N PRO A 210 1.75 -28.87 -8.89
CA PRO A 210 0.61 -28.22 -9.55
C PRO A 210 -0.75 -28.53 -8.90
N ALA A 211 -0.89 -29.69 -8.24
CA ALA A 211 -2.11 -30.02 -7.49
C ALA A 211 -2.26 -29.14 -6.24
N ALA A 212 -1.17 -28.98 -5.48
CA ALA A 212 -1.13 -28.09 -4.31
C ALA A 212 -1.41 -26.63 -4.70
N ALA A 213 -0.82 -26.15 -5.80
CA ALA A 213 -1.07 -24.80 -6.31
C ALA A 213 -2.54 -24.59 -6.70
N ARG A 214 -3.19 -25.58 -7.34
CA ARG A 214 -4.62 -25.51 -7.68
C ARG A 214 -5.53 -25.56 -6.45
N ALA A 215 -5.19 -26.36 -5.44
CA ALA A 215 -5.94 -26.43 -4.20
C ALA A 215 -5.90 -25.10 -3.42
N LEU A 216 -4.78 -24.37 -3.51
CA LEU A 216 -4.58 -23.09 -2.82
C LEU A 216 -5.30 -21.91 -3.50
N SER A 217 -5.37 -21.92 -4.84
CA SER A 217 -5.92 -20.84 -5.68
C SER A 217 -7.30 -20.28 -5.22
N PRO A 218 -8.32 -21.10 -4.88
CA PRO A 218 -9.62 -20.57 -4.48
C PRO A 218 -9.67 -20.04 -3.04
N LEU A 219 -8.68 -20.36 -2.20
CA LEU A 219 -8.69 -20.06 -0.76
C LEU A 219 -7.91 -18.80 -0.41
N SER A 220 -7.04 -18.34 -1.31
CA SER A 220 -6.11 -17.25 -1.01
C SER A 220 -5.55 -16.59 -2.26
N ASP A 221 -5.17 -15.33 -2.11
CA ASP A 221 -4.33 -14.65 -3.09
C ASP A 221 -2.87 -15.01 -2.82
N VAL A 222 -2.29 -15.87 -3.66
CA VAL A 222 -0.85 -16.15 -3.65
C VAL A 222 -0.11 -14.99 -4.28
N LEU A 223 0.82 -14.40 -3.52
CA LEU A 223 1.53 -13.19 -3.89
C LEU A 223 2.91 -13.48 -4.46
N ALA A 224 3.58 -14.51 -3.95
CA ALA A 224 4.86 -14.97 -4.47
C ALA A 224 5.10 -16.44 -4.12
N VAL A 225 5.85 -17.12 -4.99
CA VAL A 225 6.34 -18.49 -4.81
C VAL A 225 7.82 -18.50 -5.14
N ALA A 226 8.65 -18.93 -4.19
CA ALA A 226 10.10 -19.07 -4.36
C ALA A 226 10.55 -20.51 -4.05
N ASP A 227 11.76 -20.87 -4.52
CA ASP A 227 12.43 -22.14 -4.27
C ASP A 227 11.66 -23.42 -4.68
N ALA A 228 10.73 -23.29 -5.65
CA ALA A 228 9.83 -24.36 -6.09
C ALA A 228 10.49 -25.55 -6.83
N SER A 229 11.81 -25.49 -7.12
CA SER A 229 12.48 -26.40 -8.05
C SER A 229 12.74 -27.81 -7.48
N SER A 230 12.79 -27.98 -6.16
CA SER A 230 13.07 -29.26 -5.47
C SER A 230 11.83 -29.90 -4.84
N GLY A 231 10.62 -29.47 -5.20
CA GLY A 231 9.39 -29.90 -4.52
C GLY A 231 9.26 -29.32 -3.12
N THR A 232 10.19 -28.48 -2.68
CA THR A 232 10.00 -27.51 -1.61
C THR A 232 9.52 -26.20 -2.20
N ALA A 233 8.85 -25.35 -1.44
CA ALA A 233 8.52 -23.99 -1.86
C ALA A 233 8.38 -23.10 -0.63
N ALA A 234 8.85 -21.86 -0.74
CA ALA A 234 8.46 -20.77 0.15
C ALA A 234 7.31 -20.01 -0.52
N LEU A 235 6.20 -19.86 0.18
CA LEU A 235 5.01 -19.16 -0.30
C LEU A 235 4.79 -17.90 0.52
N LEU A 236 4.38 -16.82 -0.15
CA LEU A 236 3.82 -15.64 0.47
C LEU A 236 2.33 -15.57 0.09
N VAL A 237 1.46 -15.68 1.08
CA VAL A 237 0.02 -15.86 0.85
C VAL A 237 -0.78 -14.85 1.65
N SER A 238 -1.80 -14.26 1.03
CA SER A 238 -2.74 -13.37 1.71
C SER A 238 -4.09 -14.02 1.98
N VAL A 239 -4.60 -13.85 3.20
CA VAL A 239 -5.90 -14.37 3.66
C VAL A 239 -6.75 -13.28 4.30
N ALA A 240 -8.04 -13.26 3.98
CA ALA A 240 -8.98 -12.24 4.47
C ALA A 240 -9.71 -12.61 5.76
N HIS A 241 -9.55 -13.85 6.24
CA HIS A 241 -10.28 -14.39 7.38
C HIS A 241 -9.32 -14.98 8.41
N THR A 242 -9.67 -14.86 9.69
CA THR A 242 -8.88 -15.39 10.81
C THR A 242 -8.70 -16.91 10.78
N ASP A 243 -9.62 -17.65 10.14
CA ASP A 243 -9.51 -19.11 9.92
C ASP A 243 -8.86 -19.47 8.57
N GLY A 244 -8.44 -18.46 7.80
CA GLY A 244 -7.95 -18.64 6.43
C GLY A 244 -6.67 -19.45 6.36
N ILE A 245 -5.75 -19.25 7.32
CA ILE A 245 -4.48 -19.98 7.34
C ILE A 245 -4.67 -21.47 7.62
N GLU A 246 -5.59 -21.84 8.50
CA GLU A 246 -5.89 -23.24 8.83
C GLU A 246 -6.50 -23.96 7.60
N LYS A 247 -7.41 -23.30 6.89
CA LYS A 247 -7.98 -23.79 5.63
C LYS A 247 -6.92 -24.00 4.55
N ILE A 248 -5.97 -23.07 4.42
CA ILE A 248 -4.82 -23.23 3.51
C ILE A 248 -4.01 -24.47 3.87
N ILE A 249 -3.65 -24.63 5.14
CA ILE A 249 -2.84 -25.76 5.60
C ILE A 249 -3.57 -27.08 5.33
N SER A 250 -4.88 -27.15 5.60
CA SER A 250 -5.69 -28.34 5.29
C SER A 250 -5.70 -28.65 3.80
N ALA A 251 -5.98 -27.67 2.95
CA ALA A 251 -6.05 -27.86 1.49
C ALA A 251 -4.71 -28.28 0.89
N LEU A 252 -3.59 -27.73 1.36
CA LEU A 252 -2.25 -28.16 0.96
C LEU A 252 -1.97 -29.60 1.38
N THR A 253 -2.39 -29.98 2.60
CA THR A 253 -2.24 -31.34 3.13
C THR A 253 -3.04 -32.36 2.34
N GLU A 254 -4.31 -32.07 2.05
CA GLU A 254 -5.19 -32.89 1.22
C GLU A 254 -4.66 -33.05 -0.22
N ALA A 255 -3.97 -32.03 -0.73
CA ALA A 255 -3.31 -32.07 -2.04
C ALA A 255 -1.94 -32.79 -2.03
N GLY A 256 -1.53 -33.38 -0.90
CA GLY A 256 -0.30 -34.16 -0.76
C GLY A 256 0.96 -33.33 -0.47
N ALA A 257 0.84 -32.04 -0.16
CA ALA A 257 1.93 -31.21 0.32
C ALA A 257 1.95 -31.20 1.87
N ALA A 258 3.09 -30.86 2.47
CA ALA A 258 3.21 -30.70 3.92
C ALA A 258 3.77 -29.32 4.24
N VAL A 259 3.04 -28.56 5.06
CA VAL A 259 3.48 -27.26 5.59
C VAL A 259 4.43 -27.50 6.75
N ARG A 260 5.69 -27.10 6.58
CA ARG A 260 6.79 -27.29 7.53
C ARG A 260 6.90 -26.17 8.55
N ALA A 261 6.57 -24.95 8.14
CA ALA A 261 6.52 -23.79 8.99
C ALA A 261 5.51 -22.78 8.44
N SER A 262 4.91 -22.01 9.33
CA SER A 262 4.06 -20.87 9.01
C SER A 262 4.39 -19.70 9.94
N ALA A 263 4.39 -18.48 9.41
CA ALA A 263 4.65 -17.28 10.19
C ALA A 263 3.87 -16.08 9.63
N LEU A 264 3.26 -15.29 10.52
CA LEU A 264 2.61 -14.04 10.17
C LEU A 264 3.70 -12.99 9.88
N VAL A 265 3.80 -12.56 8.62
CA VAL A 265 4.80 -11.59 8.15
C VAL A 265 4.22 -10.19 7.95
N GLY A 266 2.93 -10.01 8.25
CA GLY A 266 2.27 -8.72 8.30
C GLY A 266 0.85 -8.78 7.78
N GLY A 267 0.35 -7.66 7.29
CA GLY A 267 -0.95 -7.57 6.67
C GLY A 267 -1.21 -6.20 6.07
N HIS A 268 -2.39 -6.06 5.46
CA HIS A 268 -2.79 -4.81 4.82
C HIS A 268 -4.31 -4.65 4.83
N ALA A 269 -4.77 -3.42 4.59
CA ALA A 269 -6.19 -3.14 4.42
C ALA A 269 -6.76 -3.84 3.19
N THR A 270 -8.06 -4.13 3.22
CA THR A 270 -8.80 -4.63 2.07
C THR A 270 -8.77 -3.59 0.95
N ARG A 271 -8.36 -4.03 -0.24
CA ARG A 271 -8.30 -3.18 -1.43
C ARG A 271 -9.68 -2.63 -1.76
N TYR A 272 -9.78 -1.33 -2.01
CA TYR A 272 -11.00 -0.77 -2.55
C TYR A 272 -10.99 -0.90 -4.07
N ARG A 273 -11.88 -1.74 -4.62
CA ARG A 273 -12.09 -1.83 -6.06
C ARG A 273 -13.13 -0.82 -6.48
N VAL A 274 -12.76 0.07 -7.40
CA VAL A 274 -13.72 0.98 -8.03
C VAL A 274 -14.56 0.15 -9.01
N PRO A 275 -15.89 0.13 -8.87
CA PRO A 275 -16.74 -0.53 -9.86
C PRO A 275 -16.52 0.11 -11.23
N SER A 276 -16.37 -0.71 -12.28
CA SER A 276 -16.37 -0.20 -13.65
C SER A 276 -17.67 0.57 -13.91
N PRO A 277 -17.65 1.68 -14.68
CA PRO A 277 -18.87 2.38 -15.05
C PRO A 277 -19.92 1.40 -15.61
N GLY A 278 -21.06 1.26 -14.93
CA GLY A 278 -22.14 0.33 -15.31
C GLY A 278 -22.19 -1.01 -14.57
N THR A 279 -21.31 -1.28 -13.60
CA THR A 279 -21.41 -2.46 -12.73
C THR A 279 -21.88 -2.05 -11.33
N PRO A 280 -22.98 -2.60 -10.77
CA PRO A 280 -23.38 -2.30 -9.40
C PRO A 280 -22.30 -2.76 -8.42
N ALA A 281 -22.09 -1.98 -7.36
CA ALA A 281 -21.21 -2.38 -6.26
C ALA A 281 -21.74 -3.69 -5.62
N PRO A 282 -20.86 -4.61 -5.20
CA PRO A 282 -21.26 -5.81 -4.46
C PRO A 282 -21.83 -5.47 -3.07
#